data_AF-A0A918UNM1-F1
#
_entry.id   AF-A0A918UNM1-F1
#
_cell.length_a   1.000
_cell.length_b   1.000
_cell.length_c   1.000
_cell.angle_alpha   90.00
_cell.angle_beta   90.00
_cell.angle_gamma   90.00
#
_symmetry.space_group_name_H-M   'P 1'
#
loop_
_entity.id
_entity.type
_entity.pdbx_description
1 polymer ?
#
loop_
_entity_poly.entity_id
_entity_poly.type
_entity_poly.pdbx_seq_one_letter_code
_entity_poly.pdbx_strand_id
1 'polypeptide(L)'
;MTLKWCALVVALWMAAGAAPAQDKPDNPENVTTVTVTANLPPDRISKPLTTILVTEPANLRALADASGYDGKSAANFLFVVEKQTTIMGKPGGGTAIDTGDWPDTVYLALAINGKVYGGGGNGGDGGPSAKSGTKGGDAIYVRASILIVIAETGTVEGGGGGGGGAEANNSLNAPGGGGGGGGFPNGLYGLGGGSADNGRSGTLHSPGRGGNNYSVTNWYWSGGIIPPPASGRASSMLTPIPGGNGGNAGRDGEPGTGDRGRGGGAGGYAVRANNIPVELILSGRIRGEIG
;
A
#
# COMPACT_ATOMS: atom_id res chain seq x y z
N MET A 1 -47.00 3.50 -0.08
CA MET A 1 -46.12 4.30 0.79
C MET A 1 -45.18 5.10 -0.09
N THR A 2 -45.33 6.41 -0.12
CA THR A 2 -44.45 7.33 -0.84
C THR A 2 -43.21 7.59 0.04
N LEU A 3 -42.06 7.02 -0.33
CA LEU A 3 -40.78 7.36 0.29
C LEU A 3 -40.54 8.87 0.09
N LYS A 4 -40.57 9.64 1.17
CA LYS A 4 -40.07 11.02 1.17
C LYS A 4 -38.54 10.96 1.25
N TRP A 5 -37.91 11.44 0.19
CA TRP A 5 -36.47 11.52 0.04
C TRP A 5 -35.97 12.77 0.76
N CYS A 6 -35.09 12.59 1.74
CA CYS A 6 -34.36 13.71 2.33
C CYS A 6 -32.90 13.58 1.92
N ALA A 7 -32.44 14.50 1.07
CA ALA A 7 -31.05 14.60 0.68
C ALA A 7 -30.25 15.26 1.80
N LEU A 8 -29.31 14.54 2.43
CA LEU A 8 -28.30 15.16 3.27
C LEU A 8 -27.17 15.65 2.35
N VAL A 9 -27.09 16.97 2.18
CA VAL A 9 -26.02 17.64 1.44
C VAL A 9 -24.85 17.83 2.40
N VAL A 10 -23.84 16.96 2.33
CA VAL A 10 -22.57 17.21 3.02
C VAL A 10 -21.72 18.08 2.09
N ALA A 11 -21.77 19.39 2.30
CA ALA A 11 -20.85 20.34 1.69
C ALA A 11 -19.57 20.38 2.54
N LEU A 12 -18.50 19.77 2.07
CA LEU A 12 -17.20 19.86 2.73
C LEU A 12 -16.58 21.23 2.42
N TRP A 13 -16.70 22.17 3.35
CA TRP A 13 -16.03 23.46 3.28
C TRP A 13 -14.62 23.34 3.86
N MET A 14 -13.60 23.41 3.00
CA MET A 14 -12.23 23.61 3.48
C MET A 14 -11.99 25.11 3.66
N ALA A 15 -11.90 25.57 4.91
CA ALA A 15 -11.52 26.94 5.22
C ALA A 15 -10.01 27.10 4.98
N ALA A 16 -9.62 27.99 4.06
CA ALA A 16 -8.22 28.36 3.88
C ALA A 16 -7.73 29.05 5.17
N GLY A 17 -6.75 28.43 5.85
CA GLY A 17 -6.05 29.06 6.96
C GLY A 17 -5.33 30.32 6.46
N ALA A 18 -5.65 31.48 7.06
CA ALA A 18 -5.04 32.75 6.71
C ALA A 18 -3.53 32.73 7.01
N ALA A 19 -2.71 32.68 5.96
CA ALA A 19 -1.28 32.91 6.06
C ALA A 19 -0.98 34.41 6.21
N PRO A 20 0.01 34.82 7.03
CA PRO A 20 0.42 36.20 7.13
C PRO A 20 1.08 36.68 5.82
N ALA A 21 0.77 37.91 5.45
CA ALA A 21 1.01 38.53 4.15
C ALA A 21 2.48 38.52 3.68
N GLN A 22 2.72 38.10 2.44
CA GLN A 22 3.49 38.90 1.47
C GLN A 22 3.37 38.37 0.03
N ASP A 23 3.15 39.33 -0.88
CA ASP A 23 3.26 39.33 -2.34
C ASP A 23 2.25 38.56 -3.23
N LYS A 24 1.37 39.39 -3.82
CA LYS A 24 0.67 39.30 -5.12
C LYS A 24 -0.34 38.13 -5.32
N PRO A 25 -1.66 38.43 -5.43
CA PRO A 25 -2.70 37.40 -5.53
C PRO A 25 -2.81 36.83 -6.94
N ASP A 26 -2.10 35.75 -7.23
CA ASP A 26 -2.45 34.87 -8.33
C ASP A 26 -3.59 33.95 -7.86
N ASN A 27 -4.80 34.30 -8.32
CA ASN A 27 -6.01 33.48 -8.45
C ASN A 27 -6.37 32.55 -7.26
N PRO A 28 -7.39 32.88 -6.43
CA PRO A 28 -7.83 31.98 -5.37
C PRO A 28 -8.18 30.61 -5.96
N GLU A 29 -7.52 29.60 -5.42
CA GLU A 29 -7.52 28.21 -5.85
C GLU A 29 -8.94 27.71 -6.16
N ASN A 30 -9.08 26.95 -7.26
CA ASN A 30 -10.30 26.23 -7.60
C ASN A 30 -10.70 25.32 -6.42
N VAL A 31 -11.63 25.79 -5.58
CA VAL A 31 -12.25 25.01 -4.53
C VAL A 31 -13.26 24.08 -5.19
N THR A 32 -12.84 22.87 -5.53
CA THR A 32 -13.76 21.82 -5.97
C THR A 32 -14.56 21.37 -4.76
N THR A 33 -15.80 21.84 -4.64
CA THR A 33 -16.75 21.36 -3.65
C THR A 33 -17.31 20.02 -4.12
N VAL A 34 -16.82 18.92 -3.54
CA VAL A 34 -17.45 17.62 -3.72
C VAL A 34 -18.66 17.58 -2.80
N THR A 35 -19.86 17.65 -3.39
CA THR A 35 -21.10 17.44 -2.66
C THR A 35 -21.38 15.96 -2.61
N VAL A 36 -21.24 15.34 -1.44
CA VAL A 36 -21.69 13.96 -1.23
C VAL A 36 -23.13 14.01 -0.75
N THR A 37 -24.04 13.53 -1.58
CA THR A 37 -25.44 13.31 -1.17
C THR A 37 -25.57 11.87 -0.70
N ALA A 38 -25.53 11.66 0.61
CA ALA A 38 -25.86 10.36 1.18
C ALA A 38 -27.38 10.27 1.38
N ASN A 39 -28.01 9.27 0.76
CA ASN A 39 -29.42 8.97 0.97
C ASN A 39 -29.57 8.19 2.28
N LEU A 40 -29.55 8.90 3.40
CA LEU A 40 -29.77 8.29 4.71
C LEU A 40 -31.27 7.95 4.90
N PRO A 41 -31.58 6.78 5.47
CA PRO A 41 -32.90 6.49 5.99
C PRO A 41 -33.41 7.65 6.89
N PRO A 42 -34.71 8.02 6.84
CA PRO A 42 -35.23 9.20 7.54
C PRO A 42 -34.97 9.22 9.05
N ASP A 43 -34.92 8.06 9.68
CA ASP A 43 -34.60 7.87 11.10
C ASP A 43 -33.15 8.28 11.44
N ARG A 44 -32.22 8.15 10.48
CA ARG A 44 -30.80 8.48 10.66
C ARG A 44 -30.46 9.96 10.52
N ILE A 45 -31.36 10.78 9.95
CA ILE A 45 -31.16 12.22 9.74
C ILE A 45 -31.24 13.01 11.07
N SER A 46 -31.84 12.40 12.10
CA SER A 46 -32.02 13.04 13.41
C SER A 46 -30.74 13.10 14.27
N LYS A 47 -29.67 12.41 13.89
CA LYS A 47 -28.41 12.34 14.66
C LYS A 47 -27.36 13.28 14.09
N PRO A 48 -26.64 14.03 14.95
CA PRO A 48 -25.57 14.92 14.50
C PRO A 48 -24.48 14.11 13.77
N LEU A 49 -23.93 14.69 12.70
CA LEU A 49 -22.81 14.12 11.97
C LEU A 49 -21.50 14.52 12.67
N THR A 50 -20.75 13.54 13.16
CA THR A 50 -19.41 13.77 13.71
C THR A 50 -18.37 13.59 12.61
N THR A 51 -17.59 14.64 12.34
CA THR A 51 -16.52 14.60 11.34
C THR A 51 -15.17 14.41 12.02
N ILE A 52 -14.38 13.45 11.55
CA ILE A 52 -13.07 13.10 12.11
C ILE A 52 -12.04 13.08 10.99
N LEU A 53 -10.93 13.79 11.18
CA LEU A 53 -9.81 13.76 10.24
C LEU A 53 -8.98 12.49 10.43
N VAL A 54 -8.61 11.87 9.31
CA VAL A 54 -7.70 10.73 9.29
C VAL A 54 -6.39 11.20 8.66
N THR A 55 -5.35 11.30 9.49
CA THR A 55 -4.04 11.86 9.11
C THR A 55 -2.94 10.81 9.00
N GLU A 56 -3.15 9.62 9.57
CA GLU A 56 -2.18 8.53 9.62
C GLU A 56 -2.89 7.17 9.54
N PRO A 57 -2.16 6.05 9.41
CA PRO A 57 -2.77 4.72 9.40
C PRO A 57 -3.53 4.47 10.69
N ALA A 58 -4.81 4.10 10.59
CA ALA A 58 -5.69 4.11 11.74
C ALA A 58 -6.78 3.04 11.65
N ASN A 59 -7.30 2.70 12.84
CA ASN A 59 -8.58 2.05 12.97
C ASN A 59 -9.65 3.13 13.20
N LEU A 60 -10.64 3.23 12.30
CA LEU A 60 -11.66 4.29 12.35
C LEU A 60 -12.50 4.23 13.62
N ARG A 61 -12.74 3.02 14.14
CA ARG A 61 -13.44 2.84 15.41
C ARG A 61 -12.67 3.43 16.58
N ALA A 62 -11.37 3.17 16.65
CA ALA A 62 -10.50 3.76 17.68
C ALA A 62 -10.47 5.29 17.61
N LEU A 63 -10.49 5.89 16.41
CA LEU A 63 -10.58 7.35 16.23
C LEU A 63 -11.90 7.92 16.75
N ALA A 64 -13.02 7.22 16.54
CA ALA A 64 -14.32 7.62 17.07
C ALA A 64 -14.40 7.49 18.60
N ASP A 65 -13.87 6.40 19.16
CA ASP A 65 -13.80 6.22 20.61
C ASP A 65 -12.95 7.33 21.26
N ALA A 66 -11.80 7.67 20.65
CA ALA A 66 -10.97 8.81 21.05
C ALA A 66 -11.70 10.16 20.93
N SER A 67 -12.68 10.26 20.04
CA SER A 67 -13.57 11.43 19.88
C SER A 67 -14.81 11.37 20.78
N GLY A 68 -14.87 10.42 21.73
CA GLY A 68 -15.92 10.33 22.75
C GLY A 68 -17.07 9.37 22.42
N TYR A 69 -16.95 8.54 21.37
CA TYR A 69 -17.95 7.50 21.11
C TYR A 69 -17.90 6.40 22.17
N ASP A 70 -19.07 6.02 22.71
CA ASP A 70 -19.19 5.04 23.79
C ASP A 70 -19.41 3.60 23.30
N GLY A 71 -19.58 3.41 21.99
CA GLY A 71 -19.86 2.12 21.37
C GLY A 71 -21.28 1.60 21.47
N LYS A 72 -22.20 2.37 22.05
CA LYS A 72 -23.58 1.92 22.33
C LYS A 72 -24.61 2.77 21.62
N SER A 73 -24.34 4.07 21.50
CA SER A 73 -25.29 5.01 20.92
C SER A 73 -25.34 4.89 19.39
N ALA A 74 -26.51 5.10 18.80
CA ALA A 74 -26.63 5.33 17.37
C ALA A 74 -25.90 6.64 17.00
N ALA A 75 -25.08 6.61 15.95
CA ALA A 75 -24.23 7.74 15.56
C ALA A 75 -23.98 7.77 14.05
N ASN A 76 -23.63 8.95 13.54
CA ASN A 76 -23.23 9.16 12.16
C ASN A 76 -21.80 9.70 12.14
N PHE A 77 -20.87 8.98 11.49
CA PHE A 77 -19.48 9.41 11.37
C PHE A 77 -19.09 9.67 9.92
N LEU A 78 -18.38 10.78 9.71
CA LEU A 78 -17.68 11.09 8.47
C LEU A 78 -16.18 11.16 8.76
N PHE A 79 -15.44 10.20 8.24
CA PHE A 79 -13.98 10.19 8.26
C PHE A 79 -13.46 10.88 7.00
N VAL A 80 -12.49 11.79 7.15
CA VAL A 80 -11.97 12.58 6.03
C VAL A 80 -10.46 12.43 5.95
N VAL A 81 -9.98 11.96 4.79
CA VAL A 81 -8.57 12.06 4.38
C VAL A 81 -8.43 13.32 3.55
N GLU A 82 -7.78 14.35 4.08
CA GLU A 82 -7.60 15.63 3.39
C GLU A 82 -6.69 15.52 2.16
N LYS A 83 -6.81 16.50 1.25
CA LYS A 83 -6.15 16.49 -0.07
C LYS A 83 -4.62 16.33 -0.01
N GLN A 84 -3.97 16.94 0.97
CA GLN A 84 -2.51 16.88 1.14
C GLN A 84 -2.04 15.71 1.99
N THR A 85 -2.97 14.90 2.52
CA THR A 85 -2.63 13.78 3.41
C THR A 85 -2.29 12.54 2.59
N THR A 86 -1.17 11.91 2.95
CA THR A 86 -0.80 10.57 2.46
C THR A 86 -0.78 9.60 3.63
N ILE A 87 -1.70 8.64 3.62
CA ILE A 87 -1.78 7.54 4.59
C ILE A 87 -1.16 6.30 3.95
N MET A 88 -0.26 5.64 4.67
CA MET A 88 0.43 4.47 4.17
C MET A 88 0.56 3.39 5.24
N GLY A 89 0.07 2.19 4.96
CA GLY A 89 0.24 1.04 5.84
C GLY A 89 1.70 0.73 6.15
N LYS A 90 1.95 0.04 7.26
CA LYS A 90 3.30 -0.32 7.69
C LYS A 90 4.00 -1.23 6.66
N PRO A 91 5.33 -1.11 6.49
CA PRO A 91 6.11 -2.06 5.69
C PRO A 91 5.86 -3.52 6.11
N GLY A 92 5.95 -4.45 5.18
CA GLY A 92 5.67 -5.87 5.40
C GLY A 92 4.19 -6.23 5.28
N GLY A 93 3.38 -5.38 4.64
CA GLY A 93 1.99 -5.68 4.33
C GLY A 93 0.95 -5.14 5.33
N GLY A 94 1.25 -4.04 6.03
CA GLY A 94 0.29 -3.42 6.95
C GLY A 94 -0.89 -2.75 6.24
N THR A 95 -2.07 -2.83 6.84
CA THR A 95 -3.27 -2.11 6.37
C THR A 95 -3.15 -0.60 6.65
N ALA A 96 -3.60 0.25 5.72
CA ALA A 96 -3.63 1.69 5.94
C ALA A 96 -4.82 2.13 6.82
N ILE A 97 -6.04 1.78 6.40
CA ILE A 97 -7.27 2.11 7.13
C ILE A 97 -8.02 0.80 7.45
N ASP A 98 -8.28 0.55 8.72
CA ASP A 98 -9.22 -0.50 9.17
C ASP A 98 -10.48 0.18 9.67
N THR A 99 -11.67 -0.21 9.19
CA THR A 99 -12.90 0.42 9.68
C THR A 99 -13.17 0.07 11.15
N GLY A 100 -12.72 -1.08 11.63
CA GLY A 100 -13.08 -1.62 12.95
C GLY A 100 -14.51 -2.16 13.00
N ASP A 101 -14.88 -2.71 14.15
CA ASP A 101 -16.19 -3.31 14.39
C ASP A 101 -17.19 -2.26 14.93
N TRP A 102 -18.41 -2.26 14.38
CA TRP A 102 -19.45 -1.27 14.67
C TRP A 102 -20.81 -1.91 14.91
N PRO A 103 -21.65 -1.35 15.79
CA PRO A 103 -23.05 -1.76 15.87
C PRO A 103 -23.82 -1.27 14.63
N ASP A 104 -24.84 -2.03 14.21
CA ASP A 104 -25.67 -1.73 13.02
C ASP A 104 -26.42 -0.38 13.08
N THR A 105 -26.50 0.19 14.29
CA THR A 105 -27.08 1.50 14.57
C THR A 105 -26.18 2.67 14.18
N VAL A 106 -24.94 2.41 13.74
CA VAL A 106 -24.00 3.43 13.27
C VAL A 106 -24.01 3.53 11.75
N TYR A 107 -23.88 4.76 11.25
CA TYR A 107 -23.61 5.05 9.86
C TYR A 107 -22.17 5.54 9.69
N LEU A 108 -21.46 4.97 8.72
CA LEU A 108 -20.07 5.27 8.42
C LEU A 108 -19.94 5.83 7.01
N ALA A 109 -19.20 6.92 6.88
CA ALA A 109 -18.72 7.42 5.61
C ALA A 109 -17.21 7.71 5.69
N LEU A 110 -16.49 7.41 4.61
CA LEU A 110 -15.07 7.74 4.43
C LEU A 110 -14.90 8.54 3.14
N ALA A 111 -14.52 9.81 3.28
CA ALA A 111 -14.20 10.71 2.17
C ALA A 111 -12.69 10.82 1.97
N ILE A 112 -12.20 10.41 0.80
CA ILE A 112 -10.79 10.33 0.46
C ILE A 112 -10.47 11.39 -0.59
N ASN A 113 -9.93 12.52 -0.13
CA ASN A 113 -9.43 13.60 -0.99
C ASN A 113 -7.92 13.49 -1.23
N GLY A 114 -7.20 12.86 -0.30
CA GLY A 114 -5.77 12.59 -0.36
C GLY A 114 -5.43 11.19 -0.88
N LYS A 115 -4.35 10.61 -0.37
CA LYS A 115 -3.81 9.33 -0.86
C LYS A 115 -3.80 8.29 0.25
N VAL A 116 -4.28 7.08 -0.05
CA VAL A 116 -4.31 5.94 0.88
C VAL A 116 -3.65 4.74 0.22
N TYR A 117 -2.60 4.22 0.85
CA TYR A 117 -1.80 3.13 0.35
C TYR A 117 -1.73 1.98 1.36
N GLY A 118 -1.96 0.76 0.91
CA GLY A 118 -1.53 -0.42 1.67
C GLY A 118 -0.01 -0.46 1.79
N GLY A 119 0.51 -1.06 2.86
CA GLY A 119 1.95 -1.23 3.05
C GLY A 119 2.53 -2.24 2.06
N GLY A 120 3.72 -1.99 1.52
CA GLY A 120 4.38 -2.92 0.61
C GLY A 120 4.88 -4.18 1.32
N GLY A 121 4.84 -5.32 0.64
CA GLY A 121 5.41 -6.58 1.11
C GLY A 121 6.94 -6.54 1.11
N ASN A 122 7.57 -7.23 2.06
CA ASN A 122 9.02 -7.32 2.14
C ASN A 122 9.54 -8.33 1.12
N GLY A 123 10.66 -8.02 0.46
CA GLY A 123 11.38 -8.97 -0.38
C GLY A 123 11.92 -10.14 0.43
N GLY A 124 12.01 -11.31 -0.19
CA GLY A 124 12.54 -12.52 0.43
C GLY A 124 14.07 -12.58 0.39
N ASP A 125 14.69 -13.10 1.43
CA ASP A 125 16.14 -13.31 1.46
C ASP A 125 16.56 -14.38 0.43
N GLY A 126 17.68 -14.17 -0.26
CA GLY A 126 18.30 -15.17 -1.12
C GLY A 126 19.23 -16.14 -0.37
N GLY A 127 19.86 -17.05 -1.10
CA GLY A 127 20.82 -18.03 -0.56
C GLY A 127 20.29 -19.47 -0.60
N PRO A 128 20.92 -20.42 0.11
CA PRO A 128 20.57 -21.84 0.04
C PRO A 128 19.18 -22.15 0.61
N SER A 129 18.63 -21.24 1.41
CA SER A 129 17.27 -21.31 1.94
C SER A 129 16.52 -20.04 1.57
N ALA A 130 16.44 -19.76 0.27
CA ALA A 130 15.75 -18.58 -0.25
C ALA A 130 14.33 -18.47 0.33
N LYS A 131 13.88 -17.26 0.65
CA LYS A 131 12.55 -17.00 1.21
C LYS A 131 11.65 -16.36 0.17
N SER A 132 10.35 -16.60 0.32
CA SER A 132 9.33 -15.85 -0.40
C SER A 132 9.31 -14.40 0.03
N GLY A 133 8.90 -13.53 -0.89
CA GLY A 133 8.46 -12.20 -0.51
C GLY A 133 7.17 -12.27 0.30
N THR A 134 6.96 -11.29 1.18
CA THR A 134 5.71 -11.20 1.95
C THR A 134 4.62 -10.53 1.12
N LYS A 135 3.37 -10.80 1.49
CA LYS A 135 2.19 -10.16 0.91
C LYS A 135 2.17 -8.65 1.18
N GLY A 136 1.64 -7.88 0.23
CA GLY A 136 1.29 -6.46 0.38
C GLY A 136 -0.01 -6.26 1.18
N GLY A 137 -0.11 -5.11 1.84
CA GLY A 137 -1.20 -4.76 2.74
C GLY A 137 -2.37 -4.13 2.01
N ASP A 138 -3.54 -4.15 2.65
CA ASP A 138 -4.73 -3.53 2.07
C ASP A 138 -4.71 -2.02 2.30
N ALA A 139 -5.17 -1.22 1.33
CA ALA A 139 -5.36 0.20 1.59
C ALA A 139 -6.51 0.42 2.58
N ILE A 140 -7.64 -0.26 2.37
CA ILE A 140 -8.80 -0.20 3.24
C ILE A 140 -9.28 -1.63 3.55
N TYR A 141 -9.36 -1.97 4.84
CA TYR A 141 -9.96 -3.22 5.32
C TYR A 141 -11.30 -2.90 5.99
N VAL A 142 -12.39 -3.40 5.42
CA VAL A 142 -13.76 -3.13 5.86
C VAL A 142 -14.24 -4.26 6.76
N ARG A 143 -14.81 -3.87 7.90
CA ARG A 143 -15.41 -4.72 8.95
C ARG A 143 -16.85 -4.34 9.29
N ALA A 144 -17.37 -3.25 8.72
CA ALA A 144 -18.76 -2.80 8.86
C ALA A 144 -19.21 -2.07 7.59
N SER A 145 -20.52 -2.06 7.33
CA SER A 145 -21.08 -1.39 6.16
C SER A 145 -20.69 0.10 6.14
N ILE A 146 -20.15 0.57 5.01
CA ILE A 146 -19.57 1.91 4.89
C ILE A 146 -19.80 2.48 3.48
N LEU A 147 -20.04 3.79 3.43
CA LEU A 147 -19.94 4.58 2.20
C LEU A 147 -18.50 5.08 2.02
N ILE A 148 -17.85 4.74 0.92
CA ILE A 148 -16.53 5.23 0.56
C ILE A 148 -16.66 6.18 -0.63
N VAL A 149 -16.17 7.40 -0.48
CA VAL A 149 -16.11 8.40 -1.56
C VAL A 149 -14.66 8.70 -1.86
N ILE A 150 -14.23 8.43 -3.09
CA ILE A 150 -12.89 8.76 -3.57
C ILE A 150 -13.03 9.96 -4.50
N ALA A 151 -12.65 11.14 -4.01
CA ALA A 151 -12.74 12.38 -4.78
C ALA A 151 -11.77 12.37 -5.98
N GLU A 152 -11.91 13.33 -6.90
CA GLU A 152 -11.10 13.40 -8.13
C GLU A 152 -9.57 13.38 -7.88
N THR A 153 -9.12 14.06 -6.83
CA THR A 153 -7.69 14.06 -6.43
C THR A 153 -7.32 12.90 -5.52
N GLY A 154 -8.32 12.12 -5.10
CA GLY A 154 -8.19 10.98 -4.21
C GLY A 154 -7.50 9.80 -4.88
N THR A 155 -6.72 9.05 -4.11
CA THR A 155 -6.06 7.82 -4.58
C THR A 155 -6.16 6.73 -3.53
N VAL A 156 -6.57 5.53 -3.93
CA VAL A 156 -6.61 4.34 -3.06
C VAL A 156 -5.88 3.19 -3.76
N GLU A 157 -4.79 2.70 -3.20
CA GLU A 157 -3.98 1.66 -3.84
C GLU A 157 -3.50 0.60 -2.85
N GLY A 158 -3.78 -0.67 -3.14
CA GLY A 158 -3.24 -1.79 -2.35
C GLY A 158 -1.70 -1.82 -2.39
N GLY A 159 -1.07 -2.37 -1.36
CA GLY A 159 0.37 -2.60 -1.34
C GLY A 159 0.77 -3.64 -2.39
N GLY A 160 1.93 -3.47 -3.02
CA GLY A 160 2.53 -4.51 -3.86
C GLY A 160 3.18 -5.60 -3.02
N GLY A 161 3.17 -6.83 -3.51
CA GLY A 161 3.87 -7.94 -2.85
C GLY A 161 5.40 -7.82 -2.94
N GLY A 162 6.14 -8.40 -2.00
CA GLY A 162 7.59 -8.46 -2.09
C GLY A 162 8.08 -9.47 -3.14
N GLY A 163 9.19 -9.21 -3.80
CA GLY A 163 9.83 -10.18 -4.69
C GLY A 163 10.44 -11.35 -3.92
N GLY A 164 10.44 -12.55 -4.51
CA GLY A 164 11.08 -13.73 -3.93
C GLY A 164 12.61 -13.62 -3.94
N GLY A 165 13.26 -14.16 -2.91
CA GLY A 165 14.71 -14.35 -2.92
C GLY A 165 15.12 -15.46 -3.88
N ALA A 166 16.35 -15.45 -4.36
CA ALA A 166 16.84 -16.45 -5.30
C ALA A 166 17.63 -17.57 -4.60
N GLU A 167 17.49 -18.82 -5.06
CA GLU A 167 18.22 -19.99 -4.54
C GLU A 167 19.32 -20.40 -5.52
N ALA A 168 20.56 -20.54 -5.03
CA ALA A 168 21.68 -21.05 -5.82
C ALA A 168 22.10 -22.42 -5.29
N ASN A 169 21.66 -23.46 -6.00
CA ASN A 169 21.72 -24.85 -5.52
C ASN A 169 23.09 -25.52 -5.72
N ASN A 170 24.01 -24.88 -6.46
CA ASN A 170 25.16 -25.57 -7.05
C ASN A 170 26.54 -24.98 -6.72
N SER A 171 26.63 -24.04 -5.77
CA SER A 171 27.94 -23.50 -5.38
C SER A 171 28.46 -24.24 -4.15
N LEU A 172 29.38 -25.20 -4.37
CA LEU A 172 30.09 -25.94 -3.33
C LEU A 172 30.83 -25.03 -2.32
N ASN A 173 31.03 -23.74 -2.61
CA ASN A 173 31.83 -22.83 -1.77
C ASN A 173 31.18 -21.48 -1.42
N ALA A 174 30.00 -21.15 -1.94
CA ALA A 174 29.19 -19.98 -1.50
C ALA A 174 27.81 -20.01 -2.19
N PRO A 175 26.78 -20.63 -1.61
CA PRO A 175 25.42 -20.57 -2.16
C PRO A 175 24.88 -19.14 -2.02
N GLY A 176 25.11 -18.32 -3.04
CA GLY A 176 24.58 -16.96 -3.08
C GLY A 176 23.43 -16.86 -4.07
N GLY A 177 22.30 -16.32 -3.64
CA GLY A 177 21.27 -15.85 -4.54
C GLY A 177 20.90 -14.42 -4.15
N GLY A 178 20.48 -13.61 -5.12
CA GLY A 178 20.09 -12.23 -4.87
C GLY A 178 18.87 -12.14 -3.96
N GLY A 179 18.85 -11.13 -3.10
CA GLY A 179 17.67 -10.84 -2.27
C GLY A 179 16.53 -10.24 -3.10
N GLY A 180 15.28 -10.52 -2.73
CA GLY A 180 14.10 -9.98 -3.41
C GLY A 180 13.90 -8.48 -3.18
N GLY A 181 13.27 -7.80 -4.14
CA GLY A 181 12.90 -6.39 -4.02
C GLY A 181 11.66 -6.19 -3.14
N GLY A 182 11.62 -5.09 -2.39
CA GLY A 182 10.44 -4.73 -1.60
C GLY A 182 9.27 -4.23 -2.47
N GLY A 183 8.05 -4.61 -2.13
CA GLY A 183 6.84 -4.18 -2.83
C GLY A 183 6.56 -2.69 -2.65
N PHE A 184 5.83 -2.11 -3.61
CA PHE A 184 5.31 -0.74 -3.49
C PHE A 184 4.38 -0.60 -2.26
N PRO A 185 4.34 0.54 -1.55
CA PRO A 185 5.20 1.71 -1.70
C PRO A 185 6.42 1.73 -0.77
N ASN A 186 6.49 0.86 0.24
CA ASN A 186 7.48 0.94 1.33
C ASN A 186 7.97 -0.43 1.80
N GLY A 187 7.76 -1.48 1.01
CA GLY A 187 8.25 -2.82 1.33
C GLY A 187 9.77 -2.82 1.48
N LEU A 188 10.28 -3.50 2.50
CA LEU A 188 11.72 -3.65 2.70
C LEU A 188 12.28 -4.66 1.70
N TYR A 189 13.58 -4.58 1.40
CA TYR A 189 14.24 -5.60 0.58
C TYR A 189 14.59 -6.86 1.37
N GLY A 190 14.79 -7.95 0.64
CA GLY A 190 15.43 -9.16 1.15
C GLY A 190 16.96 -9.09 1.03
N LEU A 191 17.66 -9.76 1.93
CA LEU A 191 19.12 -9.85 1.93
C LEU A 191 19.61 -10.87 0.90
N GLY A 192 20.74 -10.60 0.25
CA GLY A 192 21.42 -11.57 -0.60
C GLY A 192 22.13 -12.65 0.23
N GLY A 193 22.29 -13.84 -0.34
CA GLY A 193 23.10 -14.91 0.25
C GLY A 193 24.58 -14.81 -0.13
N GLY A 194 25.50 -15.02 0.81
CA GLY A 194 26.94 -15.04 0.55
C GLY A 194 27.47 -13.70 0.02
N SER A 195 27.93 -13.68 -1.24
CA SER A 195 28.42 -12.47 -1.93
C SER A 195 27.38 -11.86 -2.89
N ALA A 196 26.13 -12.31 -2.85
CA ALA A 196 25.06 -11.75 -3.68
C ALA A 196 24.59 -10.39 -3.15
N ASP A 197 24.10 -9.55 -4.05
CA ASP A 197 23.51 -8.26 -3.69
C ASP A 197 22.17 -8.45 -2.97
N ASN A 198 21.89 -7.52 -2.07
CA ASN A 198 20.55 -7.33 -1.51
C ASN A 198 19.59 -6.77 -2.58
N GLY A 199 18.28 -6.95 -2.36
CA GLY A 199 17.28 -6.21 -3.11
C GLY A 199 17.27 -4.72 -2.77
N ARG A 200 16.31 -3.98 -3.34
CA ARG A 200 16.01 -2.59 -3.00
C ARG A 200 14.64 -2.47 -2.37
N SER A 201 14.44 -1.50 -1.48
CA SER A 201 13.12 -1.22 -0.91
C SER A 201 12.18 -0.66 -1.99
N GLY A 202 10.89 -0.88 -1.81
CA GLY A 202 9.86 -0.18 -2.55
C GLY A 202 9.84 1.32 -2.21
N THR A 203 9.31 2.11 -3.14
CA THR A 203 9.12 3.56 -3.00
C THR A 203 7.70 3.95 -3.41
N LEU A 204 7.30 5.17 -3.07
CA LEU A 204 6.03 5.80 -3.50
C LEU A 204 5.84 5.89 -5.02
N HIS A 205 6.86 5.59 -5.82
CA HIS A 205 6.82 5.71 -7.27
C HIS A 205 7.04 4.37 -7.99
N SER A 206 7.68 3.40 -7.33
CA SER A 206 8.06 2.14 -7.95
C SER A 206 8.37 1.07 -6.91
N PRO A 207 8.17 -0.22 -7.24
CA PRO A 207 8.66 -1.30 -6.42
C PRO A 207 10.18 -1.36 -6.42
N GLY A 208 10.71 -2.04 -5.42
CA GLY A 208 12.12 -2.36 -5.29
C GLY A 208 12.55 -3.40 -6.31
N ARG A 209 13.74 -3.21 -6.87
CA ARG A 209 14.39 -4.20 -7.75
C ARG A 209 15.00 -5.33 -6.91
N GLY A 210 14.97 -6.57 -7.40
CA GLY A 210 15.74 -7.67 -6.83
C GLY A 210 17.25 -7.46 -6.95
N GLY A 211 18.00 -8.03 -6.02
CA GLY A 211 19.47 -8.08 -6.02
C GLY A 211 19.98 -9.07 -7.05
N ASN A 212 21.17 -8.84 -7.57
CA ASN A 212 21.84 -9.78 -8.47
C ASN A 212 22.87 -10.60 -7.70
N ASN A 213 23.22 -11.77 -8.21
CA ASN A 213 24.45 -12.43 -7.80
C ASN A 213 25.41 -12.52 -8.98
N TYR A 214 26.54 -11.82 -8.90
CA TYR A 214 27.71 -12.10 -9.70
C TYR A 214 28.69 -12.89 -8.85
N SER A 215 28.39 -14.18 -8.64
CA SER A 215 29.35 -15.06 -7.98
C SER A 215 30.50 -15.24 -8.95
N VAL A 216 31.57 -14.46 -8.81
CA VAL A 216 32.82 -14.74 -9.49
C VAL A 216 33.38 -15.97 -8.78
N THR A 217 33.03 -17.16 -9.26
CA THR A 217 33.55 -18.40 -8.68
C THR A 217 35.06 -18.32 -8.67
N ASN A 218 35.60 -18.28 -7.46
CA ASN A 218 37.02 -18.21 -7.12
C ASN A 218 37.79 -19.50 -7.52
N TRP A 219 37.35 -20.19 -8.57
CA TRP A 219 37.89 -21.48 -9.00
C TRP A 219 39.25 -21.33 -9.71
N TYR A 220 39.59 -20.13 -10.20
CA TYR A 220 40.85 -19.86 -10.88
C TYR A 220 41.92 -19.19 -10.01
N TRP A 221 41.65 -18.92 -8.72
CA TRP A 221 42.58 -18.17 -7.87
C TRP A 221 43.47 -19.05 -6.98
N SER A 222 43.60 -20.34 -7.32
CA SER A 222 44.77 -21.13 -6.92
C SER A 222 45.88 -20.91 -7.96
N GLY A 223 46.50 -19.72 -7.95
CA GLY A 223 47.82 -19.50 -8.55
C GLY A 223 47.90 -18.83 -9.94
N GLY A 224 46.80 -18.57 -10.64
CA GLY A 224 46.83 -17.86 -11.93
C GLY A 224 46.33 -16.43 -11.80
N ILE A 225 47.22 -15.43 -11.87
CA ILE A 225 46.83 -14.05 -12.13
C ILE A 225 46.22 -14.02 -13.54
N ILE A 226 44.90 -14.17 -13.67
CA ILE A 226 44.22 -13.83 -14.92
C ILE A 226 44.15 -12.31 -14.93
N PRO A 227 44.88 -11.62 -15.82
CA PRO A 227 44.76 -10.18 -15.93
C PRO A 227 43.29 -9.81 -16.20
N PRO A 228 42.77 -8.72 -15.62
CA PRO A 228 41.41 -8.27 -15.90
C PRO A 228 41.24 -8.20 -17.43
N PRO A 229 40.21 -8.85 -18.02
CA PRO A 229 40.00 -8.79 -19.45
C PRO A 229 39.89 -7.31 -19.86
N ALA A 230 40.80 -6.88 -20.75
CA ALA A 230 40.94 -5.48 -21.18
C ALA A 230 39.68 -4.94 -21.88
N SER A 231 38.73 -5.80 -22.23
CA SER A 231 37.38 -5.44 -22.63
C SER A 231 36.43 -5.87 -21.52
N GLY A 232 35.71 -4.94 -20.88
CA GLY A 232 34.75 -5.16 -19.78
C GLY A 232 33.53 -6.04 -20.07
N ARG A 233 33.69 -7.09 -20.89
CA ARG A 233 32.78 -8.21 -21.03
C ARG A 233 33.24 -9.30 -20.06
N ALA A 234 32.62 -9.32 -18.89
CA ALA A 234 32.69 -10.48 -18.01
C ALA A 234 32.34 -11.73 -18.84
N SER A 235 33.20 -12.74 -18.76
CA SER A 235 33.03 -14.02 -19.46
C SER A 235 31.65 -14.59 -19.16
N SER A 236 30.91 -14.93 -20.21
CA SER A 236 29.50 -15.35 -20.22
C SER A 236 29.23 -16.73 -19.60
N MET A 237 30.08 -17.21 -18.69
CA MET A 237 30.00 -18.56 -18.14
C MET A 237 29.23 -18.65 -16.83
N LEU A 238 28.78 -17.53 -16.26
CA LEU A 238 28.01 -17.51 -15.00
C LEU A 238 26.71 -16.73 -15.22
N THR A 239 25.59 -17.46 -15.29
CA THR A 239 24.26 -16.86 -15.32
C THR A 239 23.97 -16.23 -13.95
N PRO A 240 23.69 -14.92 -13.87
CA PRO A 240 23.28 -14.32 -12.61
C PRO A 240 22.01 -15.01 -12.10
N ILE A 241 21.91 -15.17 -10.79
CA ILE A 241 20.75 -15.75 -10.11
C ILE A 241 20.05 -14.61 -9.35
N PRO A 242 19.29 -13.73 -10.06
CA PRO A 242 18.68 -12.56 -9.46
C PRO A 242 17.47 -12.92 -8.60
N GLY A 243 17.28 -12.16 -7.52
CA GLY A 243 16.00 -12.11 -6.80
C GLY A 243 14.91 -11.48 -7.65
N GLY A 244 13.65 -11.76 -7.32
CA GLY A 244 12.49 -11.18 -7.98
C GLY A 244 12.31 -9.70 -7.61
N ASN A 245 11.73 -8.91 -8.51
CA ASN A 245 11.33 -7.54 -8.18
C ASN A 245 10.08 -7.54 -7.29
N GLY A 246 9.92 -6.48 -6.50
CA GLY A 246 8.66 -6.21 -5.82
C GLY A 246 7.54 -5.92 -6.81
N GLY A 247 6.30 -6.13 -6.36
CA GLY A 247 5.09 -5.81 -7.10
C GLY A 247 4.75 -4.33 -7.07
N ASN A 248 4.18 -3.84 -8.15
CA ASN A 248 3.51 -2.53 -8.19
C ASN A 248 2.26 -2.53 -7.26
N ALA A 249 1.65 -1.36 -7.08
CA ALA A 249 0.39 -1.20 -6.36
C ALA A 249 -0.66 -2.29 -6.69
N GLY A 250 -1.05 -3.07 -5.67
CA GLY A 250 -2.02 -4.16 -5.77
C GLY A 250 -1.61 -5.31 -6.69
N ARG A 251 -0.32 -5.47 -6.99
CA ARG A 251 0.23 -6.56 -7.81
C ARG A 251 1.16 -7.43 -7.00
N ASP A 252 1.22 -8.70 -7.39
CA ASP A 252 2.16 -9.67 -6.83
C ASP A 252 3.60 -9.28 -7.13
N GLY A 253 4.51 -9.68 -6.24
CA GLY A 253 5.94 -9.64 -6.51
C GLY A 253 6.36 -10.74 -7.49
N GLU A 254 7.50 -10.56 -8.13
CA GLU A 254 8.06 -11.58 -9.01
C GLU A 254 8.74 -12.68 -8.19
N PRO A 255 8.72 -13.94 -8.64
CA PRO A 255 9.54 -15.00 -8.05
C PRO A 255 11.04 -14.75 -8.29
N GLY A 256 11.89 -15.28 -7.41
CA GLY A 256 13.34 -15.29 -7.63
C GLY A 256 13.78 -16.30 -8.69
N THR A 257 14.98 -16.15 -9.24
CA THR A 257 15.55 -17.18 -10.12
C THR A 257 15.93 -18.42 -9.32
N GLY A 258 15.60 -19.62 -9.84
CA GLY A 258 15.86 -20.89 -9.13
C GLY A 258 14.93 -21.12 -7.95
N ASP A 259 13.95 -20.25 -7.75
CA ASP A 259 12.95 -20.34 -6.72
C ASP A 259 12.07 -21.59 -6.95
N ARG A 260 12.27 -22.63 -6.15
CA ARG A 260 11.55 -23.91 -6.20
C ARG A 260 10.11 -23.80 -5.67
N GLY A 261 9.38 -22.76 -6.08
CA GLY A 261 7.98 -22.52 -5.71
C GLY A 261 7.77 -21.60 -4.50
N ARG A 262 8.81 -20.93 -3.99
CA ARG A 262 8.73 -19.96 -2.88
C ARG A 262 8.47 -18.54 -3.41
N GLY A 263 7.62 -18.36 -4.42
CA GLY A 263 7.46 -17.14 -5.25
C GLY A 263 7.36 -15.77 -4.57
N GLY A 264 7.11 -14.74 -5.39
CA GLY A 264 6.82 -13.40 -4.87
C GLY A 264 5.56 -13.40 -3.99
N GLY A 265 5.49 -12.43 -3.07
CA GLY A 265 4.32 -12.22 -2.25
C GLY A 265 3.14 -11.70 -3.06
N ALA A 266 1.92 -11.99 -2.60
CA ALA A 266 0.72 -11.49 -3.24
C ALA A 266 0.55 -9.97 -3.07
N GLY A 267 -0.16 -9.32 -4.00
CA GLY A 267 -0.63 -7.95 -3.85
C GLY A 267 -1.67 -7.81 -2.74
N GLY A 268 -1.80 -6.59 -2.22
CA GLY A 268 -2.87 -6.16 -1.33
C GLY A 268 -4.07 -5.60 -2.09
N TYR A 269 -5.18 -5.44 -1.39
CA TYR A 269 -6.43 -4.94 -1.95
C TYR A 269 -6.48 -3.42 -1.87
N ALA A 270 -7.12 -2.78 -2.84
CA ALA A 270 -7.50 -1.38 -2.66
C ALA A 270 -8.58 -1.27 -1.58
N VAL A 271 -9.59 -2.16 -1.64
CA VAL A 271 -10.64 -2.28 -0.63
C VAL A 271 -10.91 -3.76 -0.42
N ARG A 272 -10.70 -4.27 0.80
CA ARG A 272 -11.13 -5.62 1.18
C ARG A 272 -12.40 -5.54 2.02
N ALA A 273 -13.50 -6.05 1.49
CA ALA A 273 -14.84 -6.04 2.06
C ALA A 273 -15.30 -7.40 2.62
N ASN A 274 -14.78 -8.53 2.14
CA ASN A 274 -15.12 -9.86 2.68
C ASN A 274 -16.64 -10.13 2.80
N ASN A 275 -17.41 -9.76 1.77
CA ASN A 275 -18.89 -9.83 1.73
C ASN A 275 -19.64 -8.80 2.60
N ILE A 276 -18.96 -7.79 3.14
CA ILE A 276 -19.60 -6.68 3.83
C ILE A 276 -20.04 -5.64 2.79
N PRO A 277 -21.27 -5.11 2.86
CA PRO A 277 -21.73 -4.10 1.92
C PRO A 277 -20.86 -2.84 1.94
N VAL A 278 -20.33 -2.46 0.76
CA VAL A 278 -19.62 -1.20 0.56
C VAL A 278 -20.31 -0.44 -0.56
N GLU A 279 -20.77 0.77 -0.26
CA GLU A 279 -21.18 1.70 -1.29
C GLU A 279 -19.95 2.52 -1.71
N LEU A 280 -19.61 2.49 -2.99
CA LEU A 280 -18.40 3.15 -3.50
C LEU A 280 -18.78 4.21 -4.54
N ILE A 281 -18.41 5.46 -4.26
CA ILE A 281 -18.49 6.57 -5.20
C ILE A 281 -17.07 6.91 -5.64
N LEU A 282 -16.77 6.67 -6.92
CA LEU A 282 -15.43 6.78 -7.48
C LEU A 282 -15.35 7.94 -8.48
N SER A 283 -14.65 9.01 -8.11
CA SER A 283 -14.20 10.08 -9.02
C SER A 283 -12.67 10.11 -9.18
N GLY A 284 -11.92 9.53 -8.24
CA GLY A 284 -10.46 9.48 -8.25
C GLY A 284 -9.86 8.18 -8.78
N ARG A 285 -8.63 7.87 -8.33
CA ARG A 285 -7.87 6.70 -8.79
C ARG A 285 -7.93 5.54 -7.80
N ILE A 286 -8.10 4.33 -8.33
CA ILE A 286 -8.00 3.07 -7.58
C ILE A 286 -7.03 2.08 -8.26
N ARG A 287 -6.18 1.39 -7.49
CA ARG A 287 -5.35 0.26 -7.98
C ARG A 287 -5.30 -0.89 -6.99
N GLY A 288 -5.50 -2.10 -7.51
CA GLY A 288 -5.66 -3.31 -6.69
C GLY A 288 -7.10 -3.80 -6.72
N GLU A 289 -7.32 -4.98 -6.16
CA GLU A 289 -8.63 -5.61 -6.14
C GLU A 289 -9.60 -4.90 -5.17
N ILE A 290 -10.88 -4.99 -5.50
CA ILE A 290 -12.01 -4.69 -4.63
C ILE A 290 -12.76 -6.01 -4.45
N GLY A 291 -12.79 -6.57 -3.24
CA GLY A 291 -13.36 -7.90 -2.98
C GLY A 291 -13.69 -8.15 -1.53
#